data_AF-A0A9Q3CBG5-F1
#
_entry.id   AF-A0A9Q3CBG5-F1
#
_cell.length_a   1.000
_cell.length_b   1.000
_cell.length_c   1.000
_cell.angle_alpha   90.00
_cell.angle_beta   90.00
_cell.angle_gamma   90.00
#
_symmetry.space_group_name_H-M   'P 1'
#
loop_
_entity.id
_entity.type
_entity.pdbx_description
1 polymer ?
#
loop_
_entity_poly.entity_id
_entity_poly.type
_entity_poly.pdbx_seq_one_letter_code
_entity_poly.pdbx_strand_id
1 'polypeptide(L)'
;MLPLLQTLSSLQFIDALNSDIDSDIQEYISLLDVIKLQRYINPHRRYPSHYIYTMNYLQTLSSEKFQQLCRTTHESFEKLVAQIQDDRTFQNSSQNKQCNPAMQLAVALPRLGSNGNGAALGNIGMLFVISHGAIVLYTQRVIHILMKMKCKVIAWPTIEQQRYMYQVMKAEGFPGCIEFIDGSLIPLSQCPPNDGEAYFDCKKR
;
A
#
# COMPACT_ATOMS: atom_id res chain seq x y z
N MET A 1 27.31 -14.47 -0.32
CA MET A 1 28.25 -13.70 -1.14
C MET A 1 29.41 -14.57 -1.64
N LEU A 2 30.00 -15.43 -0.80
CA LEU A 2 31.01 -16.41 -1.24
C LEU A 2 30.61 -17.37 -2.39
N PRO A 3 29.37 -17.92 -2.44
CA PRO A 3 29.05 -18.90 -3.49
C PRO A 3 28.90 -18.27 -4.90
N LEU A 4 28.45 -17.01 -4.95
CA LEU A 4 28.26 -16.25 -6.20
C LEU A 4 29.57 -15.66 -6.73
N LEU A 5 30.49 -15.27 -5.84
CA LEU A 5 31.83 -14.83 -6.23
C LEU A 5 32.71 -16.01 -6.68
N GLN A 6 32.56 -17.19 -6.06
CA GLN A 6 33.25 -18.40 -6.52
C GLN A 6 32.75 -18.86 -7.89
N THR A 7 31.44 -18.78 -8.17
CA THR A 7 30.90 -19.12 -9.50
C THR A 7 31.30 -18.11 -10.57
N LEU A 8 31.31 -16.80 -10.26
CA LEU A 8 31.82 -15.77 -11.18
C LEU A 8 33.33 -15.85 -11.43
N SER A 9 34.14 -16.21 -10.42
CA SER A 9 35.59 -16.43 -10.61
C SER A 9 35.88 -17.72 -11.39
N SER A 10 34.99 -18.71 -11.29
CA SER A 10 35.07 -19.95 -12.08
C SER A 10 34.81 -19.67 -13.57
N LEU A 11 33.89 -18.75 -13.88
CA LEU A 11 33.55 -18.36 -15.25
C LEU A 11 34.62 -17.51 -15.94
N GLN A 12 35.34 -16.65 -15.21
CA GLN A 12 36.48 -15.91 -15.79
C GLN A 12 37.66 -16.80 -16.21
N PHE A 13 37.70 -18.07 -15.79
CA PHE A 13 38.74 -19.02 -16.17
C PHE A 13 38.34 -19.91 -17.36
N ILE A 14 37.05 -19.94 -17.72
CA ILE A 14 36.50 -20.83 -18.78
C ILE A 14 36.40 -20.11 -20.14
N ASP A 15 36.62 -18.80 -20.20
CA ASP A 15 36.64 -18.00 -21.44
C ASP A 15 37.84 -18.31 -22.36
N ALA A 16 38.68 -19.29 -22.02
CA ALA A 16 39.94 -19.60 -22.72
C ALA A 16 39.96 -20.94 -23.48
N LEU A 17 38.92 -21.78 -23.44
CA LEU A 17 38.92 -23.06 -24.18
C LEU A 17 37.53 -23.34 -24.77
N ASN A 18 37.43 -23.24 -26.10
CA ASN A 18 36.29 -23.64 -26.93
C ASN A 18 35.61 -24.95 -26.47
N SER A 19 34.32 -24.91 -26.10
CA SER A 19 33.37 -26.01 -26.36
C SER A 19 31.90 -25.59 -26.14
N ASP A 20 31.09 -25.75 -27.19
CA ASP A 20 29.62 -25.81 -27.26
C ASP A 20 28.78 -24.64 -26.69
N ILE A 21 28.55 -23.67 -27.57
CA ILE A 21 27.61 -22.53 -27.45
C ILE A 21 26.23 -22.93 -26.89
N ASP A 22 25.77 -24.15 -27.15
CA ASP A 22 24.45 -24.63 -26.73
C ASP A 22 24.39 -24.96 -25.22
N SER A 23 25.52 -25.38 -24.62
CA SER A 23 25.63 -25.62 -23.18
C SER A 23 25.58 -24.32 -22.38
N ASP A 24 26.27 -23.29 -22.86
CA ASP A 24 26.31 -21.96 -22.25
C ASP A 24 24.94 -21.28 -22.27
N ILE A 25 24.17 -21.48 -23.35
CA ILE A 25 22.79 -20.98 -23.46
C ILE A 25 21.88 -21.64 -22.43
N GLN A 26 22.00 -22.95 -22.21
CA GLN A 26 21.20 -23.67 -21.20
C GLN A 26 21.53 -23.24 -19.77
N GLU A 27 22.80 -22.98 -19.48
CA GLU A 27 23.23 -22.46 -18.18
C GLU A 27 22.69 -21.04 -17.95
N TYR A 28 22.69 -20.19 -18.98
CA TYR A 28 22.12 -18.84 -18.91
C TYR A 28 20.59 -18.85 -18.72
N ILE A 29 19.86 -19.73 -19.40
CA ILE A 29 18.42 -19.91 -19.22
C ILE A 29 18.10 -20.35 -17.78
N SER A 30 18.86 -21.32 -17.27
CA SER A 30 18.72 -21.81 -15.89
C SER A 30 18.96 -20.69 -14.87
N LEU A 31 19.97 -19.85 -15.09
CA LEU A 31 20.24 -18.68 -14.26
C LEU A 31 19.11 -17.65 -14.32
N LEU A 32 18.58 -17.37 -15.51
CA LEU A 32 17.45 -16.46 -15.70
C LEU A 32 16.20 -16.96 -14.96
N ASP A 33 15.95 -18.26 -14.97
CA ASP A 33 14.82 -18.84 -14.24
C ASP A 33 15.00 -18.72 -12.72
N VAL A 34 16.21 -18.95 -12.20
CA VAL A 34 16.52 -18.70 -10.79
C VAL A 34 16.32 -17.22 -10.43
N ILE A 35 16.76 -16.29 -11.29
CA ILE A 35 16.58 -14.85 -11.07
C ILE A 35 15.09 -14.47 -11.11
N LYS A 36 14.30 -15.02 -12.04
CA LYS A 36 12.84 -14.77 -12.14
C LYS A 36 12.09 -15.28 -10.92
N LEU A 37 12.58 -16.34 -10.27
CA LEU A 37 11.99 -16.88 -9.05
C LEU A 37 12.38 -16.08 -7.79
N GLN A 38 13.42 -15.25 -7.88
CA GLN A 38 13.88 -14.41 -6.78
C GLN A 38 13.32 -12.99 -6.86
N ARG A 39 12.80 -12.49 -5.74
CA ARG A 39 12.30 -11.12 -5.66
C ARG A 39 13.42 -10.06 -5.70
N TYR A 40 14.63 -10.42 -5.28
CA TYR A 40 15.77 -9.51 -5.22
C TYR A 40 17.05 -10.26 -5.60
N ILE A 41 17.82 -9.70 -6.54
CA ILE A 41 19.14 -10.25 -6.95
C ILE A 41 20.17 -10.09 -5.83
N ASN A 42 20.11 -8.97 -5.10
CA ASN A 42 20.94 -8.70 -3.95
C ASN A 42 20.12 -8.75 -2.65
N PRO A 43 20.65 -9.34 -1.56
CA PRO A 43 19.97 -9.33 -0.28
C PRO A 43 19.78 -7.88 0.20
N HIS A 44 18.56 -7.57 0.61
CA HIS A 44 18.22 -6.24 1.10
C HIS A 44 18.93 -5.97 2.44
N ARG A 45 19.77 -4.93 2.50
CA ARG A 45 20.36 -4.46 3.76
C ARG A 45 19.31 -3.70 4.56
N ARG A 46 18.98 -4.21 5.75
CA ARG A 46 18.15 -3.50 6.72
C ARG A 46 19.01 -2.46 7.42
N TYR A 47 18.58 -1.20 7.41
CA TYR A 47 19.16 -0.19 8.28
C TYR A 47 18.52 -0.34 9.66
N PRO A 48 19.32 -0.37 10.75
CA PRO A 48 18.77 -0.37 12.10
C PRO A 48 18.01 0.94 12.32
N SER A 49 16.70 0.83 12.48
CA SER A 49 15.81 1.95 12.83
C SER A 49 15.37 1.78 14.28
N HIS A 50 15.38 2.87 15.04
CA HIS A 50 14.91 2.90 16.44
C HIS A 50 13.38 2.79 16.56
N TYR A 51 12.66 2.93 15.44
CA TYR A 51 11.21 2.80 15.36
C TYR A 51 10.87 1.66 14.41
N ILE A 52 10.42 0.52 14.94
CA ILE A 52 9.99 -0.61 14.12
C ILE A 52 8.50 -0.85 14.40
N TYR A 53 7.64 -0.29 13.56
CA TYR A 53 6.21 -0.58 13.60
C TYR A 53 5.91 -1.98 13.05
N THR A 54 6.28 -2.99 13.81
CA THR A 54 5.83 -4.37 13.58
C THR A 54 4.34 -4.51 13.90
N MET A 55 3.68 -5.55 13.40
CA MET A 55 2.26 -5.78 13.70
C MET A 55 1.99 -5.86 15.21
N ASN A 56 2.86 -6.56 15.95
CA ASN A 56 2.75 -6.69 17.40
C ASN A 56 2.90 -5.32 18.07
N TYR A 57 3.87 -4.51 17.62
CA TYR A 57 4.03 -3.16 18.18
C TYR A 57 2.82 -2.26 17.88
N LEU A 58 2.28 -2.32 16.66
CA LEU A 58 1.07 -1.58 16.29
C LEU A 58 -0.08 -1.87 17.24
N GLN A 59 -0.31 -3.14 17.60
CA GLN A 59 -1.36 -3.56 18.56
C GLN A 59 -1.13 -3.01 19.98
N THR A 60 0.12 -2.75 20.37
CA THR A 60 0.43 -2.18 21.70
C THR A 60 0.32 -0.66 21.75
N LEU A 61 0.12 0.02 20.61
CA LEU A 61 -0.03 1.47 20.59
C LEU A 61 -1.33 1.90 21.26
N SER A 62 -1.26 3.00 22.03
CA SER A 62 -2.46 3.68 22.50
C SER A 62 -3.34 4.12 21.33
N SER A 63 -4.65 4.22 21.56
CA SER A 63 -5.62 4.62 20.53
C SER A 63 -5.22 5.93 19.83
N GLU A 64 -4.74 6.91 20.58
CA GLU A 64 -4.26 8.20 20.06
C GLU A 64 -3.07 8.04 19.10
N LYS A 65 -2.05 7.28 19.50
CA LYS A 65 -0.85 7.06 18.68
C LYS A 65 -1.16 6.25 17.44
N PHE A 66 -2.00 5.22 17.58
CA PHE A 66 -2.45 4.42 16.44
C PHE A 66 -3.24 5.27 15.46
N GLN A 67 -4.18 6.08 15.96
CA GLN A 67 -4.97 6.98 15.11
C GLN A 67 -4.12 8.06 14.47
N GLN A 68 -3.10 8.60 15.16
CA GLN A 68 -2.17 9.56 14.56
C GLN A 68 -1.38 8.93 13.40
N LEU A 69 -0.93 7.69 13.56
CA LEU A 69 -0.16 6.96 12.55
C LEU A 69 -1.04 6.50 11.38
N CYS A 70 -2.07 5.70 11.66
CA CYS A 70 -2.90 5.02 10.68
C CYS A 70 -4.12 5.86 10.22
N ARG A 71 -4.37 7.02 10.84
CA ARG A 71 -5.54 7.89 10.56
C ARG A 71 -6.90 7.22 10.76
N THR A 72 -6.94 6.14 11.54
CA THR A 72 -8.14 5.36 11.85
C THR A 72 -8.03 4.79 13.25
N THR A 73 -9.16 4.38 13.85
CA THR A 73 -9.15 3.63 15.10
C THR A 73 -8.69 2.19 14.88
N HIS A 74 -8.20 1.54 15.94
CA HIS A 74 -7.88 0.10 15.94
C HIS A 74 -9.06 -0.75 15.47
N GLU A 75 -10.24 -0.51 16.02
CA GLU A 75 -11.45 -1.26 15.67
C GLU A 75 -11.80 -1.14 14.18
N SER A 76 -11.79 0.08 13.64
CA SER A 76 -12.09 0.30 12.22
C SER A 76 -11.02 -0.31 11.33
N PHE A 77 -9.75 -0.27 11.76
CA PHE A 77 -8.65 -0.92 11.07
C PHE A 77 -8.85 -2.43 11.00
N GLU A 78 -9.14 -3.09 12.13
CA GLU A 78 -9.37 -4.54 12.19
C GLU A 78 -10.59 -4.96 11.35
N LYS A 79 -11.68 -4.18 11.43
CA LYS A 79 -12.87 -4.38 10.58
C LYS A 79 -12.54 -4.28 9.10
N LEU A 80 -11.68 -3.34 8.70
CA LEU A 80 -11.24 -3.20 7.32
C LEU A 80 -10.35 -4.37 6.89
N VAL A 81 -9.40 -4.79 7.73
CA VAL A 81 -8.55 -5.96 7.49
C VAL A 81 -9.40 -7.21 7.27
N ALA A 82 -10.38 -7.46 8.13
CA ALA A 82 -11.28 -8.60 8.02
C ALA A 82 -12.06 -8.64 6.70
N GLN A 83 -12.40 -7.47 6.14
CA GLN A 83 -13.11 -7.36 4.86
C GLN A 83 -12.21 -7.59 3.64
N ILE A 84 -10.91 -7.32 3.75
CA ILE A 84 -9.98 -7.36 2.60
C ILE A 84 -9.06 -8.58 2.58
N GLN A 85 -8.86 -9.26 3.72
CA GLN A 85 -7.80 -10.25 3.89
C GLN A 85 -7.85 -11.43 2.90
N ASP A 86 -9.05 -11.82 2.47
CA ASP A 86 -9.28 -12.98 1.59
C ASP A 86 -9.25 -12.60 0.10
N ASP A 87 -9.05 -11.33 -0.24
CA ASP A 87 -9.00 -10.90 -1.64
C ASP A 87 -7.73 -11.40 -2.35
N ARG A 88 -7.87 -11.81 -3.62
CA ARG A 88 -6.76 -12.28 -4.47
C ARG A 88 -5.62 -11.27 -4.60
N THR A 89 -5.88 -9.98 -4.44
CA THR A 89 -4.86 -8.92 -4.42
C THR A 89 -3.81 -9.17 -3.34
N PHE A 90 -4.21 -9.82 -2.23
CA PHE A 90 -3.33 -10.18 -1.13
C PHE A 90 -2.81 -11.63 -1.18
N GLN A 91 -3.04 -12.34 -2.27
CA GLN A 91 -2.49 -13.66 -2.53
C GLN A 91 -1.41 -13.57 -3.61
N ASN A 92 -0.44 -14.49 -3.59
CA ASN A 92 0.52 -14.66 -4.68
C ASN A 92 0.62 -16.14 -5.04
N SER A 93 1.00 -16.42 -6.29
CA SER A 93 1.24 -17.78 -6.79
C SER A 93 2.71 -18.18 -6.66
N SER A 94 3.44 -17.60 -5.71
CA SER A 94 4.88 -17.84 -5.53
C SER A 94 5.13 -18.74 -4.33
N GLN A 95 6.32 -19.34 -4.25
CA GLN A 95 6.75 -20.08 -3.06
C GLN A 95 7.02 -19.16 -1.84
N ASN A 96 7.06 -17.84 -2.04
CA ASN A 96 7.32 -16.88 -0.97
C ASN A 96 6.00 -16.40 -0.35
N LYS A 97 5.86 -16.59 0.96
CA LYS A 97 4.71 -16.11 1.73
C LYS A 97 4.51 -14.60 1.52
N GLN A 98 3.32 -14.21 1.10
CA GLN A 98 2.97 -12.80 0.99
C GLN A 98 2.87 -12.15 2.37
N CYS A 99 3.26 -10.87 2.46
CA CYS A 99 3.10 -10.09 3.68
C CYS A 99 1.61 -9.98 4.07
N ASN A 100 1.33 -10.03 5.37
CA ASN A 100 -0.01 -9.97 5.93
C ASN A 100 -0.77 -8.71 5.40
N PRO A 101 -2.03 -8.85 4.92
CA PRO A 101 -2.87 -7.71 4.52
C PRO A 101 -2.90 -6.56 5.54
N ALA A 102 -2.95 -6.88 6.83
CA ALA A 102 -2.90 -5.89 7.91
C ALA A 102 -1.62 -5.05 7.87
N MET A 103 -0.46 -5.67 7.65
CA MET A 103 0.80 -4.94 7.52
C MET A 103 0.85 -4.09 6.26
N GLN A 104 0.30 -4.59 5.14
CA GLN A 104 0.23 -3.79 3.91
C GLN A 104 -0.67 -2.55 4.11
N LEU A 105 -1.80 -2.72 4.80
CA LEU A 105 -2.71 -1.64 5.17
C LEU A 105 -2.05 -0.63 6.12
N ALA A 106 -1.39 -1.11 7.18
CA ALA A 106 -0.69 -0.26 8.15
C ALA A 106 0.45 0.56 7.53
N VAL A 107 1.06 0.09 6.44
CA VAL A 107 2.06 0.84 5.66
C VAL A 107 1.40 1.86 4.74
N ALA A 108 0.29 1.48 4.09
CA ALA A 108 -0.37 2.32 3.11
C ALA A 108 -1.09 3.52 3.75
N LEU A 109 -1.76 3.32 4.90
CA LEU A 109 -2.55 4.37 5.54
C LEU A 109 -1.73 5.61 5.95
N PRO A 110 -0.58 5.49 6.63
CA PRO A 110 0.25 6.66 6.96
C PRO A 110 0.77 7.36 5.71
N ARG A 111 1.05 6.60 4.63
CA ARG A 111 1.50 7.17 3.36
C ARG A 111 0.40 7.97 2.67
N LEU A 112 -0.83 7.44 2.65
CA LEU A 112 -2.01 8.10 2.08
C LEU A 112 -2.47 9.30 2.93
N GLY A 113 -2.29 9.21 4.24
CA GLY A 113 -2.64 10.26 5.21
C GLY A 113 -1.55 11.32 5.43
N SER A 114 -0.49 11.30 4.64
CA SER A 114 0.63 12.26 4.71
C SER A 114 0.84 12.96 3.37
N ASN A 115 1.49 14.12 3.38
CA ASN A 115 1.85 14.86 2.18
C ASN A 115 3.34 15.27 2.23
N GLY A 116 3.91 15.59 1.06
CA GLY A 116 5.30 15.99 0.89
C GLY A 116 6.26 14.97 1.48
N ASN A 117 7.17 15.44 2.33
CA ASN A 117 8.17 14.58 2.98
C ASN A 117 7.54 13.49 3.84
N GLY A 118 6.36 13.70 4.44
CA GLY A 118 5.69 12.67 5.25
C GLY A 118 5.31 11.42 4.45
N ALA A 119 4.97 11.57 3.17
CA ALA A 119 4.63 10.47 2.27
C ALA A 119 5.84 9.89 1.51
N ALA A 120 7.04 10.43 1.74
CA ALA A 120 8.25 9.99 1.07
C ALA A 120 8.58 8.53 1.43
N LEU A 121 9.04 7.77 0.42
CA LEU A 121 9.36 6.35 0.59
C LEU A 121 10.44 6.10 1.66
N GLY A 122 11.40 7.01 1.79
CA GLY A 122 12.43 6.94 2.83
C GLY A 122 11.83 7.04 4.23
N ASN A 123 10.89 7.97 4.47
CA ASN A 123 10.25 8.15 5.77
C ASN A 123 9.40 6.93 6.14
N ILE A 124 8.55 6.45 5.23
CA ILE A 124 7.76 5.24 5.46
C ILE A 124 8.68 4.02 5.63
N GLY A 125 9.76 3.93 4.85
CA GLY A 125 10.75 2.87 4.94
C GLY A 125 11.48 2.84 6.28
N MET A 126 11.76 4.00 6.88
CA MET A 126 12.34 4.09 8.23
C MET A 126 11.36 3.68 9.32
N LEU A 127 10.07 4.01 9.20
CA LEU A 127 9.03 3.66 10.17
C LEU A 127 8.77 2.14 10.23
N PHE A 128 8.72 1.50 9.08
CA PHE A 128 8.32 0.08 8.96
C PHE A 128 9.48 -0.87 8.64
N VAL A 129 10.68 -0.35 8.37
CA VAL A 129 11.89 -1.11 7.98
C VAL A 129 11.63 -2.01 6.77
N ILE A 130 11.07 -1.42 5.72
CA ILE A 130 10.70 -2.11 4.47
C ILE A 130 11.31 -1.42 3.25
N SER A 131 11.52 -2.20 2.19
CA SER A 131 12.07 -1.69 0.93
C SER A 131 11.09 -0.74 0.22
N HIS A 132 11.63 0.24 -0.51
CA HIS A 132 10.82 1.19 -1.28
C HIS A 132 9.85 0.51 -2.24
N GLY A 133 10.29 -0.55 -2.93
CA GLY A 133 9.42 -1.32 -3.82
C GLY A 133 8.26 -2.00 -3.09
N ALA A 134 8.46 -2.46 -1.85
CA ALA A 134 7.39 -3.01 -1.04
C ALA A 134 6.37 -1.93 -0.63
N ILE A 135 6.82 -0.73 -0.24
CA ILE A 135 5.95 0.39 0.11
C ILE A 135 5.02 0.75 -1.05
N VAL A 136 5.59 0.91 -2.25
CA VAL A 136 4.82 1.24 -3.46
C VAL A 136 3.80 0.14 -3.77
N LEU A 137 4.24 -1.12 -3.76
CA LEU A 137 3.38 -2.28 -4.02
C LEU A 137 2.23 -2.39 -3.01
N TYR A 138 2.50 -2.24 -1.71
CA TYR A 138 1.47 -2.32 -0.67
C TYR A 138 0.46 -1.20 -0.82
N THR A 139 0.92 0.02 -1.11
CA THR A 139 0.03 1.16 -1.33
C THR A 139 -0.88 0.94 -2.53
N GLN A 140 -0.34 0.46 -3.66
CA GLN A 140 -1.14 0.18 -4.86
C GLN A 140 -2.20 -0.89 -4.62
N ARG A 141 -1.85 -1.97 -3.90
CA ARG A 141 -2.78 -3.03 -3.54
C ARG A 141 -3.90 -2.54 -2.63
N VAL A 142 -3.56 -1.73 -1.64
CA VAL A 142 -4.54 -1.13 -0.73
C VAL A 142 -5.47 -0.18 -1.49
N ILE A 143 -4.95 0.69 -2.36
CA ILE A 143 -5.80 1.54 -3.22
C ILE A 143 -6.73 0.68 -4.07
N HIS A 144 -6.20 -0.37 -4.73
CA HIS A 144 -6.99 -1.25 -5.59
C HIS A 144 -8.17 -1.89 -4.84
N ILE A 145 -7.93 -2.47 -3.66
CA ILE A 145 -9.01 -3.12 -2.90
C ILE A 145 -10.02 -2.12 -2.36
N LEU A 146 -9.57 -0.94 -1.90
CA LEU A 146 -10.48 0.13 -1.45
C LEU A 146 -11.37 0.61 -2.59
N MET A 147 -10.81 0.79 -3.79
CA MET A 147 -11.58 1.15 -4.98
C MET A 147 -12.58 0.06 -5.39
N LYS A 148 -12.21 -1.22 -5.27
CA LYS A 148 -13.11 -2.35 -5.51
C LYS A 148 -14.26 -2.39 -4.50
N MET A 149 -14.03 -1.98 -3.25
CA MET A 149 -15.05 -1.91 -2.20
C MET A 149 -15.96 -0.68 -2.30
N LYS A 150 -15.55 0.37 -3.03
CA LYS A 150 -16.26 1.66 -3.12
C LYS A 150 -17.77 1.50 -3.28
N CYS A 151 -18.22 0.71 -4.25
CA CYS A 151 -19.66 0.56 -4.55
C CYS A 151 -20.48 -0.11 -3.43
N LYS A 152 -19.83 -0.83 -2.51
CA LYS A 152 -20.50 -1.45 -1.36
C LYS A 152 -20.68 -0.49 -0.19
N VAL A 153 -19.81 0.51 -0.09
CA VAL A 153 -19.73 1.42 1.06
C VAL A 153 -20.29 2.80 0.72
N ILE A 154 -20.07 3.26 -0.52
CA ILE A 154 -20.54 4.54 -1.04
C ILE A 154 -21.67 4.25 -2.02
N ALA A 155 -22.90 4.38 -1.51
CA ALA A 155 -24.11 4.25 -2.30
C ALA A 155 -25.03 5.44 -2.04
N TRP A 156 -25.75 5.87 -3.07
CA TRP A 156 -26.82 6.83 -2.88
C TRP A 156 -27.94 6.19 -2.06
N PRO A 157 -28.51 6.87 -1.05
CA PRO A 157 -29.56 6.29 -0.22
C PRO A 157 -30.75 5.84 -1.06
N THR A 158 -31.43 4.78 -0.64
CA THR A 158 -32.67 4.30 -1.27
C THR A 158 -33.79 5.33 -1.12
N ILE A 159 -34.84 5.25 -1.95
CA ILE A 159 -35.98 6.18 -1.88
C ILE A 159 -36.61 6.22 -0.48
N GLU A 160 -36.68 5.08 0.20
CA GLU A 160 -37.22 4.99 1.57
C GLU A 160 -36.32 5.70 2.58
N GLN A 161 -35.01 5.49 2.51
CA GLN A 161 -34.03 6.19 3.34
C GLN A 161 -34.07 7.69 3.06
N GLN A 162 -34.11 8.11 1.79
CA GLN A 162 -34.21 9.52 1.40
C GLN A 162 -35.44 10.19 2.00
N ARG A 163 -36.60 9.51 2.04
CA ARG A 163 -37.82 10.06 2.67
C ARG A 163 -37.62 10.29 4.16
N TYR A 164 -37.05 9.31 4.87
CA TYR A 164 -36.76 9.46 6.29
C TYR A 164 -35.79 10.62 6.54
N MET A 165 -34.67 10.64 5.82
CA MET A 165 -33.63 11.65 5.95
C MET A 165 -34.18 13.05 5.60
N TYR A 166 -34.99 13.17 4.54
CA TYR A 166 -35.70 14.41 4.20
C TYR A 166 -36.59 14.92 5.35
N GLN A 167 -37.33 14.05 6.04
CA GLN A 167 -38.18 14.47 7.16
C GLN A 167 -37.34 15.01 8.32
N VAL A 168 -36.21 14.37 8.62
CA VAL A 168 -35.24 14.84 9.63
C VAL A 168 -34.70 16.22 9.23
N MET A 169 -34.20 16.37 8.01
CA MET A 169 -33.63 17.64 7.53
C MET A 169 -34.65 18.76 7.47
N LYS A 170 -35.89 18.45 7.10
CA LYS A 170 -37.00 19.41 7.12
C LYS A 170 -37.30 19.90 8.54
N ALA A 171 -37.29 19.01 9.53
CA ALA A 171 -37.48 19.37 10.93
C ALA A 171 -36.33 20.25 11.46
N GLU A 172 -35.10 20.02 11.00
CA GLU A 172 -33.92 20.85 11.28
C GLU A 172 -33.88 22.18 10.49
N GLY A 173 -34.89 22.47 9.68
CA GLY A 173 -35.01 23.75 8.95
C GLY A 173 -34.45 23.76 7.52
N PHE A 174 -34.12 22.60 6.95
CA PHE A 174 -33.59 22.45 5.58
C PHE A 174 -34.58 21.71 4.65
N PRO A 175 -35.72 22.32 4.29
CA PRO A 175 -36.70 21.68 3.41
C PRO A 175 -36.10 21.45 2.02
N GLY A 176 -36.20 20.22 1.52
CA GLY A 176 -35.65 19.84 0.20
C GLY A 176 -34.25 19.24 0.26
N CYS A 177 -33.61 19.26 1.43
CA CYS A 177 -32.33 18.59 1.64
C CYS A 177 -32.55 17.14 2.06
N ILE A 178 -31.73 16.22 1.54
CA ILE A 178 -31.75 14.81 1.94
C ILE A 178 -30.79 14.59 3.11
N GLU A 179 -29.54 15.07 3.01
CA GLU A 179 -28.53 14.97 4.08
C GLU A 179 -27.39 15.96 3.78
N PHE A 180 -26.63 16.32 4.82
CA PHE A 180 -25.33 16.95 4.66
C PHE A 180 -24.23 15.90 4.74
N ILE A 181 -23.47 15.77 3.66
CA ILE A 181 -22.20 15.06 3.71
C ILE A 181 -21.15 16.15 3.88
N ASP A 182 -20.62 16.29 5.09
CA ASP A 182 -19.45 17.15 5.29
C ASP A 182 -18.25 16.50 4.59
N GLY A 183 -17.69 17.23 3.64
CA GLY A 183 -16.52 16.79 2.89
C GLY A 183 -15.27 17.11 3.69
N SER A 184 -14.51 16.08 4.07
CA SER A 184 -13.10 16.30 4.43
C SER A 184 -12.35 16.69 3.17
N LEU A 185 -12.09 17.99 2.99
CA LEU A 185 -11.29 18.50 1.87
C LEU A 185 -9.88 17.94 2.00
N ILE A 186 -9.45 17.14 1.03
CA ILE A 186 -8.06 16.69 0.93
C ILE A 186 -7.28 17.83 0.26
N PRO A 187 -6.38 18.54 0.97
CA PRO A 187 -5.67 19.66 0.39
C PRO A 187 -4.68 19.16 -0.66
N LEU A 188 -5.04 19.32 -1.92
CA LEU A 188 -4.21 18.96 -3.06
C LEU A 188 -3.08 20.00 -3.20
N SER A 189 -1.86 19.54 -3.48
CA SER A 189 -0.71 20.43 -3.72
C SER A 189 -0.79 21.14 -5.07
N GLN A 190 -1.51 20.55 -6.02
CA GLN A 190 -1.68 21.04 -7.37
C GLN A 190 -3.13 20.84 -7.80
N CYS A 191 -3.64 21.78 -8.60
CA CYS A 191 -4.95 21.69 -9.20
C CYS A 191 -4.97 20.51 -10.19
N PRO A 192 -5.92 19.55 -10.06
CA PRO A 192 -6.07 18.50 -11.04
C PRO A 192 -6.34 19.06 -12.44
N PRO A 193 -5.79 18.44 -13.50
CA PRO A 193 -6.05 18.88 -14.87
C PRO A 193 -7.49 18.65 -15.31
N ASN A 194 -8.17 17.67 -14.74
CA ASN A 194 -9.58 17.37 -14.98
C ASN A 194 -10.40 17.79 -13.76
N ASP A 195 -11.47 18.56 -13.99
CA ASP A 195 -12.42 19.04 -12.96
C ASP A 195 -11.75 19.71 -11.75
N GLY A 196 -10.70 20.50 -12.00
CA GLY A 196 -9.95 21.19 -10.95
C GLY A 196 -10.83 22.01 -10.01
N GLU A 197 -11.89 22.66 -10.51
CA GLU A 197 -12.84 23.43 -9.71
C GLU A 197 -13.62 22.59 -8.69
N ALA A 198 -13.83 21.30 -8.97
CA ALA A 198 -14.58 20.40 -8.09
C ALA A 198 -13.70 19.81 -6.96
N TYR A 199 -12.38 19.76 -7.16
CA TYR A 199 -11.45 19.04 -6.29
C TYR A 199 -10.36 19.90 -5.67
N PHE A 200 -10.04 21.06 -6.27
CA PHE A 200 -9.01 21.96 -5.79
C PHE A 200 -9.62 23.03 -4.87
N ASP A 201 -9.28 22.94 -3.60
CA ASP A 201 -9.78 23.87 -2.59
C ASP A 201 -9.28 25.30 -2.87
N CYS A 202 -10.23 26.25 -2.90
CA CYS A 202 -9.96 27.67 -3.06
C CYS A 202 -9.72 28.37 -1.70
N LYS A 203 -9.91 27.68 -0.58
CA LYS A 203 -9.62 28.20 0.75
C LYS A 203 -8.10 28.36 0.89
N LYS A 204 -7.67 29.60 1.15
CA LYS A 204 -6.28 29.91 1.44
C LYS A 204 -5.84 29.13 2.69
N ARG A 205 -4.65 28.52 2.60
CA ARG A 205 -3.94 27.97 3.74
C ARG A 205 -3.42 29.08 4.65
#